data_AF-A0A554JG91-F1
#
_entry.id   AF-A0A554JG91-F1
#
_cell.length_a   1.000
_cell.length_b   1.000
_cell.length_c   1.000
_cell.angle_alpha   90.00
_cell.angle_beta   90.00
_cell.angle_gamma   90.00
#
_symmetry.space_group_name_H-M   'P 1'
#
loop_
_entity.id
_entity.type
_entity.pdbx_description
1 polymer ?
#
loop_
_entity_poly.entity_id
_entity_poly.type
_entity_poly.pdbx_seq_one_letter_code
_entity_poly.pdbx_strand_id
1 'polypeptide(L)'
;KLLVRMITGSNLIAAYDDFGYYFLQDNLILPKQLDIKYILAIINSRLFSFISKNIASNIAVTQSILKDLPIKVANDSQLKFVVGLVDKMLSLNKELRETPENSDKWNFLKSEIEKTDHKIDAKVYKLYGLTDDEVKIIEDDGK
;
A
#
# COMPACT_ATOMS: atom_id res chain seq x y z
N LYS A 1 14.37 1.71 2.37
CA LYS A 1 13.84 3.00 1.86
C LYS A 1 12.46 2.73 1.22
N LEU A 2 11.58 3.72 1.10
CA LEU A 2 10.29 3.55 0.42
C LEU A 2 10.39 4.26 -0.92
N LEU A 3 10.15 3.53 -2.00
CA LEU A 3 10.05 4.05 -3.34
C LEU A 3 8.58 4.24 -3.63
N VAL A 4 8.15 5.48 -3.85
CA VAL A 4 6.79 5.73 -4.34
C VAL A 4 6.92 6.00 -5.82
N ARG A 5 6.33 5.14 -6.65
CA ARG A 5 6.25 5.41 -8.08
C ARG A 5 5.13 6.40 -8.30
N MET A 6 5.51 7.66 -8.50
CA MET A 6 4.64 8.72 -8.99
C MET A 6 4.58 8.53 -10.52
N ILE A 7 3.38 8.56 -11.15
CA ILE A 7 3.07 8.24 -12.58
C ILE A 7 2.67 6.74 -12.76
N THR A 8 1.43 6.35 -13.10
CA THR A 8 0.50 6.81 -14.18
C THR A 8 -0.89 6.20 -13.96
N GLY A 9 -1.98 6.96 -14.17
CA GLY A 9 -3.25 6.37 -14.64
C GLY A 9 -4.38 6.09 -13.63
N SER A 10 -4.27 6.49 -12.36
CA SER A 10 -5.31 6.53 -11.28
C SER A 10 -4.96 5.78 -9.98
N ASN A 11 -3.92 4.93 -9.97
CA ASN A 11 -3.54 4.17 -8.77
C ASN A 11 -2.15 4.56 -8.27
N LEU A 12 -2.03 4.71 -6.96
CA LEU A 12 -0.78 5.05 -6.28
C LEU A 12 -0.05 3.74 -5.90
N ILE A 13 1.21 3.59 -6.32
CA ILE A 13 1.99 2.38 -6.09
C ILE A 13 3.26 2.73 -5.35
N ALA A 14 3.50 2.07 -4.23
CA ALA A 14 4.77 2.15 -3.50
C ALA A 14 5.43 0.78 -3.37
N ALA A 15 6.75 0.78 -3.49
CA ALA A 15 7.62 -0.37 -3.34
C ALA A 15 8.59 -0.14 -2.19
N TYR A 16 8.92 -1.21 -1.47
CA TYR A 16 9.92 -1.19 -0.42
C TYR A 16 11.28 -1.59 -1.00
N ASP A 17 12.30 -0.76 -0.77
CA ASP A 17 13.68 -1.01 -1.15
C ASP A 17 14.50 -1.41 0.08
N ASP A 18 14.82 -2.69 0.18
CA ASP A 18 15.69 -3.31 1.18
C ASP A 18 17.16 -3.36 0.75
N PHE A 19 17.49 -3.09 -0.52
CA PHE A 19 18.85 -3.16 -1.07
C PHE A 19 19.58 -1.82 -1.09
N GLY A 20 18.88 -0.71 -0.85
CA GLY A 20 19.49 0.60 -0.62
C GLY A 20 19.93 1.33 -1.88
N TYR A 21 19.36 1.00 -3.03
CA TYR A 21 19.67 1.59 -4.33
C TYR A 21 19.57 3.14 -4.31
N TYR A 22 20.36 3.79 -5.17
CA TYR A 22 20.34 5.24 -5.38
C TYR A 22 19.39 5.59 -6.52
N PHE A 23 18.49 6.55 -6.30
CA PHE A 23 17.48 6.97 -7.28
C PHE A 23 17.54 8.47 -7.55
N LEU A 24 17.18 8.84 -8.79
CA LEU A 24 17.44 10.16 -9.34
C LEU A 24 16.45 11.25 -8.89
N GLN A 25 15.17 10.96 -8.53
CA GLN A 25 14.21 12.06 -8.30
C GLN A 25 13.07 11.93 -7.26
N ASP A 26 12.63 10.75 -6.79
CA ASP A 26 11.45 10.68 -5.90
C ASP A 26 11.73 9.99 -4.56
N ASN A 27 12.31 10.75 -3.62
CA ASN A 27 12.45 10.34 -2.23
C ASN A 27 11.23 10.83 -1.43
N LEU A 28 10.39 9.92 -0.94
CA LEU A 28 9.46 10.29 0.12
C LEU A 28 10.23 10.36 1.45
N ILE A 29 10.40 11.57 1.98
CA ILE A 29 10.92 11.77 3.34
C ILE A 29 9.79 11.47 4.31
N LEU A 30 9.85 10.30 4.92
CA LEU A 30 8.84 9.82 5.87
C LEU A 30 9.02 10.46 7.25
N PRO A 31 7.94 10.62 8.03
CA PRO A 31 8.04 11.00 9.44
C PRO A 31 8.92 9.98 10.17
N LYS A 32 9.93 10.46 10.92
CA LYS A 32 10.91 9.60 11.64
C LYS A 32 10.28 8.61 12.64
N GLN A 33 9.01 8.78 12.97
CA GLN A 33 8.33 8.10 14.07
C GLN A 33 7.48 6.90 13.64
N LEU A 34 7.31 6.66 12.32
CA LEU A 34 6.46 5.59 11.82
C LEU A 34 7.26 4.55 11.04
N ASP A 35 6.91 3.28 11.22
CA ASP A 35 7.53 2.16 10.51
C ASP A 35 7.27 2.29 9.00
N ILE A 36 8.33 2.15 8.22
CA ILE A 36 8.29 2.30 6.76
C ILE A 36 7.36 1.29 6.09
N LYS A 37 7.25 0.07 6.64
CA LYS A 37 6.35 -0.97 6.14
C LYS A 37 4.90 -0.64 6.48
N TYR A 38 4.66 -0.03 7.64
CA TYR A 38 3.32 0.48 7.97
C TYR A 38 2.87 1.53 6.96
N ILE A 39 3.78 2.45 6.59
CA ILE A 39 3.47 3.47 5.59
C ILE A 39 3.29 2.85 4.20
N LEU A 40 4.09 1.84 3.84
CA LEU A 40 3.90 1.05 2.61
C LEU A 40 2.49 0.46 2.52
N ALA A 41 1.95 -0.07 3.63
CA ALA A 41 0.60 -0.63 3.67
C ALA A 41 -0.48 0.42 3.43
N ILE A 42 -0.36 1.58 4.09
CA ILE A 42 -1.32 2.68 3.95
C ILE A 42 -1.31 3.19 2.51
N ILE A 43 -0.12 3.43 1.97
CA ILE A 43 0.06 4.03 0.65
C ILE A 43 -0.48 3.11 -0.47
N ASN A 44 -0.30 1.79 -0.37
CA ASN A 44 -0.84 0.84 -1.36
C ASN A 44 -2.30 0.44 -1.11
N SER A 45 -2.96 0.95 -0.06
CA SER A 45 -4.35 0.59 0.22
C SER A 45 -5.32 1.20 -0.79
N ARG A 46 -6.49 0.56 -0.93
CA ARG A 46 -7.59 1.06 -1.76
C ARG A 46 -8.12 2.40 -1.28
N LEU A 47 -8.16 2.64 0.02
CA LEU A 47 -8.53 3.94 0.60
C LEU A 47 -7.63 5.05 0.06
N PHE A 48 -6.31 4.84 0.05
CA PHE A 48 -5.37 5.86 -0.41
C PHE A 48 -5.38 6.02 -1.93
N SER A 49 -5.62 4.93 -2.66
CA SER A 49 -5.89 5.01 -4.09
C SER A 49 -7.11 5.90 -4.36
N PHE A 50 -8.23 5.65 -3.66
CA PHE A 50 -9.46 6.45 -3.76
C PHE A 50 -9.23 7.93 -3.40
N ILE A 51 -8.58 8.21 -2.26
CA ILE A 51 -8.25 9.59 -1.84
C ILE A 51 -7.38 10.28 -2.90
N SER A 52 -6.35 9.59 -3.41
CA SER A 52 -5.44 10.17 -4.40
C SER A 52 -6.16 10.53 -5.70
N LYS A 53 -7.10 9.69 -6.17
CA LYS A 53 -7.93 9.98 -7.36
C LYS A 53 -8.82 11.21 -7.15
N ASN A 54 -9.40 11.35 -5.97
CA ASN A 54 -10.35 12.43 -5.68
C ASN A 54 -9.67 13.76 -5.31
N ILE A 55 -8.40 13.74 -4.87
CA ILE A 55 -7.63 14.94 -4.53
C ILE A 55 -6.74 15.41 -5.69
N ALA A 56 -6.15 14.49 -6.46
CA ALA A 56 -5.22 14.85 -7.53
C ALA A 56 -5.96 15.28 -8.80
N SER A 57 -6.08 16.59 -8.99
CA SER A 57 -6.71 17.18 -10.19
C SER A 57 -5.90 17.01 -11.48
N ASN A 58 -4.61 16.62 -11.41
CA ASN A 58 -3.76 16.37 -12.58
C ASN A 58 -2.58 15.44 -12.24
N ILE A 59 -2.70 14.15 -12.58
CA ILE A 59 -1.68 13.16 -13.04
C ILE A 59 -0.36 12.94 -12.26
N ALA A 60 0.09 13.86 -11.41
CA ALA A 60 1.30 13.76 -10.62
C ALA A 60 0.99 13.92 -9.12
N VAL A 61 1.01 12.81 -8.40
CA VAL A 61 1.14 12.83 -6.94
C VAL A 61 2.47 13.51 -6.64
N THR A 62 2.48 14.70 -6.06
CA THR A 62 3.72 15.42 -5.70
C THR A 62 4.12 15.09 -4.25
N GLN A 63 5.36 15.38 -3.87
CA GLN A 63 5.79 15.27 -2.46
C GLN A 63 4.92 16.11 -1.50
N SER A 64 4.30 17.20 -1.98
CA SER A 64 3.36 17.99 -1.16
C SER A 64 2.12 17.18 -0.83
N ILE A 65 1.49 16.56 -1.84
CA ILE A 65 0.31 15.69 -1.66
C ILE A 65 0.65 14.57 -0.68
N LEU A 66 1.83 13.95 -0.81
CA LEU A 66 2.27 12.87 0.09
C LEU A 66 2.49 13.33 1.55
N LYS A 67 2.86 14.59 1.78
CA LYS A 67 2.98 15.18 3.14
C LYS A 67 1.62 15.52 3.73
N ASP A 68 0.68 15.92 2.87
CA ASP A 68 -0.68 16.28 3.27
C ASP A 68 -1.60 15.06 3.43
N LEU A 69 -1.10 13.87 3.09
CA LEU A 69 -1.82 12.62 3.30
C LEU A 69 -2.14 12.44 4.80
N PRO A 70 -3.40 12.15 5.17
CA PRO A 70 -3.79 11.99 6.55
C PRO A 70 -3.33 10.63 7.09
N ILE A 71 -2.03 10.41 7.25
CA ILE A 71 -1.47 9.16 7.80
C ILE A 71 -1.81 9.11 9.29
N LYS A 72 -2.75 8.24 9.68
CA LYS A 72 -3.10 8.04 11.09
C LYS A 72 -1.98 7.29 11.82
N VAL A 73 -1.64 7.78 13.01
CA VAL A 73 -0.75 7.08 13.93
C VAL A 73 -1.51 5.91 14.56
N ALA A 74 -1.10 4.69 14.24
CA ALA A 74 -1.60 3.47 14.87
C ALA A 74 -0.98 3.26 16.26
N ASN A 75 -1.67 2.53 17.13
CA ASN A 75 -1.05 2.00 18.34
C ASN A 75 -0.07 0.85 18.02
N ASP A 76 0.80 0.50 18.97
CA ASP A 76 1.85 -0.51 18.76
C ASP A 76 1.33 -1.87 18.28
N SER A 77 0.15 -2.29 18.76
CA SER A 77 -0.46 -3.57 18.37
C SER A 77 -0.94 -3.56 16.92
N GLN A 78 -1.64 -2.48 16.53
CA GLN A 78 -2.09 -2.25 15.16
C GLN A 78 -0.91 -2.13 14.21
N LEU A 79 0.12 -1.38 14.60
CA LEU A 79 1.34 -1.20 13.81
C LEU A 79 2.03 -2.55 13.57
N LYS A 80 2.29 -3.33 14.62
CA LYS A 80 2.92 -4.66 14.49
C LYS A 80 2.10 -5.60 13.61
N PHE A 81 0.78 -5.56 13.73
CA PHE A 81 -0.10 -6.41 12.92
C PHE A 81 -0.03 -6.07 11.42
N VAL A 82 -0.13 -4.78 11.08
CA VAL A 82 -0.04 -4.31 9.69
C VAL A 82 1.35 -4.60 9.12
N VAL A 83 2.41 -4.34 9.89
CA VAL A 83 3.80 -4.66 9.48
C VAL A 83 3.95 -6.17 9.20
N GLY A 84 3.37 -7.03 10.03
CA GLY A 84 3.39 -8.48 9.79
C GLY A 84 2.66 -8.91 8.51
N LEU A 85 1.56 -8.24 8.15
CA LEU A 85 0.88 -8.47 6.87
C LEU A 85 1.73 -8.03 5.69
N VAL A 86 2.44 -6.91 5.82
CA VAL A 86 3.37 -6.42 4.80
C VAL A 86 4.53 -7.38 4.61
N ASP A 87 5.10 -7.90 5.69
CA ASP A 87 6.17 -8.90 5.61
C ASP A 87 5.70 -10.16 4.88
N LYS A 88 4.48 -10.64 5.19
CA LYS A 88 3.85 -11.74 4.44
C LYS A 88 3.68 -11.38 2.96
N MET A 89 3.21 -10.17 2.65
CA MET A 89 3.02 -9.72 1.27
C MET A 89 4.34 -9.71 0.49
N LEU A 90 5.41 -9.21 1.10
CA LEU A 90 6.75 -9.16 0.50
C LEU A 90 7.29 -10.58 0.25
N SER A 91 7.13 -11.49 1.22
CA SER A 91 7.58 -12.88 1.06
C SER A 91 6.82 -13.62 -0.04
N LEU A 92 5.49 -13.47 -0.09
CA LEU A 92 4.65 -14.08 -1.12
C LEU A 92 5.01 -13.57 -2.52
N ASN A 93 5.20 -12.26 -2.67
CA ASN A 93 5.59 -11.67 -3.96
C ASN A 93 6.98 -12.13 -4.41
N LYS A 94 7.90 -12.34 -3.47
CA LYS A 94 9.22 -12.91 -3.78
C LYS A 94 9.09 -14.33 -4.31
N GLU A 95 8.35 -15.18 -3.60
CA GLU A 95 8.15 -16.57 -3.98
C GLU A 95 7.40 -16.70 -5.31
N LEU A 96 6.40 -15.84 -5.57
CA LEU A 96 5.67 -15.80 -6.83
C LEU A 96 6.59 -15.55 -8.03
N ARG A 97 7.55 -14.61 -7.91
CA ARG A 97 8.52 -14.28 -8.98
C ARG A 97 9.47 -15.44 -9.30
N GLU A 98 9.76 -16.29 -8.33
CA GLU A 98 10.62 -17.46 -8.47
C GLU A 98 9.84 -18.70 -8.94
N THR A 99 8.50 -18.64 -8.94
CA THR A 99 7.62 -19.76 -9.29
C THR A 99 7.20 -19.68 -10.76
N PRO A 100 7.23 -20.79 -11.53
CA PRO A 100 6.76 -20.82 -12.91
C PRO A 100 5.30 -20.38 -13.04
N GLU A 101 5.06 -19.47 -13.99
CA GLU A 101 3.73 -18.93 -14.28
C GLU A 101 2.73 -20.05 -14.63
N ASN A 102 1.46 -19.86 -14.24
CA ASN A 102 0.36 -20.81 -14.45
C ASN A 102 0.49 -22.19 -13.78
N SER A 103 1.49 -22.41 -12.92
CA SER A 103 1.52 -23.59 -12.05
C SER A 103 0.47 -23.50 -10.93
N ASP A 104 0.06 -24.65 -10.37
CA ASP A 104 -0.85 -24.68 -9.22
C ASP A 104 -0.31 -23.85 -8.05
N LYS A 105 1.00 -23.91 -7.82
CA LYS A 105 1.70 -23.10 -6.81
C LYS A 105 1.60 -21.60 -7.12
N TRP A 106 1.78 -21.21 -8.38
CA TRP A 106 1.67 -19.79 -8.77
C TRP A 106 0.26 -19.25 -8.57
N ASN A 107 -0.77 -20.02 -8.95
CA ASN A 107 -2.18 -19.66 -8.73
C ASN A 107 -2.51 -19.56 -7.23
N PHE A 108 -2.00 -20.51 -6.43
CA PHE A 108 -2.13 -20.46 -4.98
C PHE A 108 -1.49 -19.21 -4.37
N LEU A 109 -0.26 -18.87 -4.78
CA LEU A 109 0.45 -17.68 -4.30
C LEU A 109 -0.28 -16.39 -4.68
N LYS A 110 -0.82 -16.29 -5.91
CA LYS A 110 -1.68 -15.17 -6.30
C LYS A 110 -2.90 -15.02 -5.40
N SER A 111 -3.62 -16.12 -5.13
CA SER A 111 -4.77 -16.09 -4.24
C SER A 111 -4.39 -15.66 -2.80
N GLU A 112 -3.24 -16.11 -2.30
CA GLU A 112 -2.76 -15.69 -0.97
C GLU A 112 -2.33 -14.21 -0.94
N ILE A 113 -1.80 -13.69 -2.04
CA ILE A 113 -1.51 -12.26 -2.21
C ILE A 113 -2.81 -11.46 -2.15
N GLU A 114 -3.82 -11.80 -2.97
CA GLU A 114 -5.12 -11.13 -2.98
C GLU A 114 -5.79 -11.15 -1.59
N LYS A 115 -5.79 -12.30 -0.91
CA LYS A 115 -6.34 -12.38 0.47
C LYS A 115 -5.57 -11.51 1.46
N THR A 116 -4.25 -11.41 1.29
CA THR A 116 -3.42 -10.59 2.19
C THR A 116 -3.65 -9.11 1.92
N ASP A 117 -3.85 -8.74 0.65
CA ASP A 117 -4.19 -7.38 0.21
C ASP A 117 -5.52 -6.92 0.82
N HIS A 118 -6.59 -7.72 0.65
CA HIS A 118 -7.90 -7.45 1.27
C HIS A 118 -7.84 -7.34 2.80
N LYS A 119 -6.95 -8.12 3.44
CA LYS A 119 -6.75 -8.03 4.90
C LYS A 119 -6.07 -6.74 5.30
N ILE A 120 -5.14 -6.22 4.49
CA ILE A 120 -4.51 -4.91 4.71
C ILE A 120 -5.57 -3.82 4.57
N ASP A 121 -6.35 -3.83 3.48
CA ASP A 121 -7.43 -2.85 3.26
C ASP A 121 -8.43 -2.82 4.40
N ALA A 122 -8.95 -3.98 4.81
CA ALA A 122 -9.90 -4.07 5.92
C ALA A 122 -9.33 -3.51 7.24
N LYS A 123 -8.01 -3.60 7.45
CA LYS A 123 -7.35 -3.03 8.64
C LYS A 123 -7.16 -1.52 8.50
N VAL A 124 -6.81 -1.05 7.31
CA VAL A 124 -6.75 0.38 7.01
C VAL A 124 -8.14 1.00 7.21
N TYR A 125 -9.21 0.42 6.67
CA TYR A 125 -10.56 0.95 6.87
C TYR A 125 -10.93 1.10 8.35
N LYS A 126 -10.62 0.08 9.16
CA LYS A 126 -10.82 0.13 10.62
C LYS A 126 -9.98 1.18 11.33
N LEU A 127 -8.74 1.38 10.90
CA LEU A 127 -7.88 2.42 11.44
C LEU A 127 -8.45 3.82 11.14
N TYR A 128 -9.01 3.99 9.95
CA TYR A 128 -9.63 5.25 9.55
C TYR A 128 -11.03 5.45 10.13
N GLY A 129 -11.66 4.39 10.62
CA GLY A 129 -12.98 4.43 11.24
C GLY A 129 -14.10 4.53 10.21
N LEU A 130 -13.88 3.97 9.01
CA LEU A 130 -14.85 3.98 7.92
C LEU A 130 -16.06 3.10 8.26
N THR A 131 -17.22 3.57 7.86
CA THR A 131 -18.48 2.84 7.89
C THR A 131 -18.58 1.84 6.74
N ASP A 132 -19.48 0.86 6.84
CA ASP A 132 -19.69 -0.13 5.79
C ASP A 132 -20.12 0.52 4.46
N ASP A 133 -20.89 1.61 4.52
CA ASP A 133 -21.32 2.38 3.33
C ASP A 133 -20.13 3.06 2.65
N GLU A 134 -19.22 3.68 3.42
CA GLU A 134 -18.00 4.30 2.89
C GLU A 134 -17.04 3.26 2.30
N VAL A 135 -16.89 2.12 2.98
CA VAL A 135 -16.09 1.00 2.46
C VAL A 135 -16.65 0.52 1.13
N LYS A 136 -17.98 0.38 1.03
CA LYS A 136 -18.63 -0.04 -0.21
C LYS A 136 -18.37 0.92 -1.36
N ILE A 137 -18.42 2.24 -1.12
CA ILE A 137 -18.10 3.26 -2.13
C ILE A 137 -16.67 3.09 -2.65
N ILE A 138 -15.70 2.89 -1.74
CA ILE A 138 -14.29 2.70 -2.10
C ILE A 138 -14.09 1.41 -2.90
N GLU A 139 -14.75 0.32 -2.49
CA GLU A 139 -14.68 -0.99 -3.14
C GLU A 139 -15.33 -0.98 -4.53
N ASP A 140 -16.38 -0.19 -4.74
CA ASP A 140 -17.04 -0.03 -6.04
C ASP A 140 -16.24 0.87 -7.01
N ASP A 141 -15.46 1.84 -6.53
CA ASP A 141 -14.51 2.63 -7.36
C ASP A 141 -13.29 1.81 -7.83
N GLY A 142 -12.96 0.74 -7.11
CA GLY A 142 -11.84 -0.15 -7.42
C GLY A 142 -12.15 -1.26 -8.43
N LYS A 143 -13.40 -1.38 -8.89
CA LYS A 143 -13.84 -2.37 -9.90
C LYS A 143 -13.69 -1.83 -11.32
#